data_AF-A9UNL7-F1
#
_entry.id   AF-A9UNL7-F1
#
_cell.length_a   1.000
_cell.length_b   1.000
_cell.length_c   1.000
_cell.angle_alpha   90.00
_cell.angle_beta   90.00
_cell.angle_gamma   90.00
#
_symmetry.space_group_name_H-M   'P 1'
#
loop_
_entity.id
_entity.type
_entity.pdbx_description
1 polymer ?
#
loop_
_entity_poly.entity_id
_entity_poly.type
_entity_poly.pdbx_seq_one_letter_code
_entity_poly.pdbx_strand_id
1 'polypeptide(L)'
;FYGIMIDAGSTGSRIHVYHFKSLDAENDAMELQSEVFQSIKPGLSSYADDPRAGAESLMPLLDIAMSTVPENKRAITPINLKATAGLRLLPQEKAQALLTEVESLIKSYPFLFDPEDAVEIMEGLNEGKFAWVTVNYLLNTIGQPSHRQCVVLDLGGGSTQI
;
A
#
# COMPACT_ATOMS: atom_id res chain seq x y z
N PHE A 1 6.62 -14.56 -5.38
CA PHE A 1 6.74 -13.10 -5.52
C PHE A 1 6.19 -12.46 -4.27
N TYR A 2 6.81 -11.40 -3.77
CA TYR A 2 6.28 -10.67 -2.61
C TYR A 2 5.94 -9.25 -3.04
N GLY A 3 4.96 -8.64 -2.38
CA GLY A 3 4.65 -7.23 -2.53
C GLY A 3 4.28 -6.65 -1.18
N ILE A 4 4.75 -5.44 -0.89
CA ILE A 4 4.48 -4.74 0.36
C ILE A 4 3.65 -3.50 0.06
N MET A 5 2.53 -3.35 0.77
CA MET A 5 1.68 -2.18 0.71
C MET A 5 1.49 -1.61 2.12
N ILE A 6 1.77 -0.32 2.29
CA ILE A 6 1.48 0.42 3.51
C ILE A 6 0.32 1.39 3.22
N ASP A 7 -0.80 1.20 3.91
CA ASP A 7 -1.91 2.14 3.91
C ASP A 7 -1.71 3.12 5.08
N ALA A 8 -1.45 4.39 4.75
CA ALA A 8 -1.30 5.46 5.72
C ALA A 8 -2.60 6.26 5.87
N GLY A 9 -3.43 5.83 6.82
CA GLY A 9 -4.72 6.45 7.13
C GLY A 9 -4.67 7.54 8.19
N SER A 10 -5.81 8.21 8.39
CA SER A 10 -5.98 9.26 9.39
C SER A 10 -5.93 8.77 10.83
N THR A 11 -6.42 7.55 11.07
CA THR A 11 -6.58 6.97 12.42
C THR A 11 -5.52 5.92 12.76
N GLY A 12 -4.77 5.47 11.77
CA GLY A 12 -3.73 4.45 11.91
C GLY A 12 -3.06 4.16 10.56
N SER A 13 -1.91 3.52 10.64
CA SER A 13 -1.17 3.02 9.48
C SER A 13 -1.17 1.50 9.50
N ARG A 14 -1.20 0.88 8.33
CA ARG A 14 -1.34 -0.58 8.17
C ARG A 14 -0.33 -1.08 7.15
N ILE A 15 0.23 -2.26 7.36
CA ILE A 15 1.05 -2.94 6.38
C ILE A 15 0.41 -4.24 5.97
N HIS A 16 0.50 -4.51 4.66
CA HIS A 16 0.15 -5.76 4.03
C HIS A 16 1.41 -6.29 3.34
N VAL A 17 1.84 -7.49 3.71
CA VAL A 17 2.91 -8.21 3.02
C VAL A 17 2.28 -9.41 2.33
N TYR A 18 2.13 -9.31 1.02
CA TYR A 18 1.53 -10.34 0.19
C TYR A 18 2.59 -11.29 -0.34
N HIS A 19 2.27 -12.58 -0.36
CA HIS A 19 3.07 -13.61 -1.02
C HIS A 19 2.25 -14.26 -2.12
N PHE A 20 2.72 -14.12 -3.36
CA PHE A 20 2.10 -14.69 -4.55
C PHE A 20 2.94 -15.82 -5.13
N LYS A 21 2.27 -16.83 -5.68
CA LYS A 21 2.87 -17.87 -6.51
C LYS A 21 2.51 -17.59 -7.97
N SER A 22 3.48 -17.63 -8.86
CA SER A 22 3.20 -17.61 -10.31
C SER A 22 2.61 -18.97 -10.69
N LEU A 23 1.43 -18.95 -11.29
CA LEU A 23 0.77 -20.12 -11.84
C LEU A 23 1.17 -20.32 -13.31
N ASP A 24 1.36 -19.22 -14.03
CA ASP A 24 1.79 -19.18 -15.41
C ASP A 24 2.60 -17.91 -15.66
N ALA A 25 3.81 -18.06 -16.20
CA ALA A 25 4.71 -16.95 -16.51
C ALA A 25 4.38 -16.27 -17.85
N GLU A 26 3.61 -16.93 -18.74
CA GLU A 26 3.23 -16.36 -20.03
C GLU A 26 1.96 -15.49 -19.94
N ASN A 27 1.10 -15.74 -18.96
CA ASN A 27 -0.18 -15.05 -18.77
C ASN A 27 -0.23 -14.15 -17.53
N ASP A 28 0.92 -13.90 -16.88
CA ASP A 28 1.04 -13.13 -15.62
C ASP A 28 0.05 -13.57 -14.53
N ALA A 29 -0.34 -14.85 -14.54
CA ALA A 29 -1.31 -15.39 -13.60
C ALA A 29 -0.64 -15.61 -12.24
N MET A 30 -1.11 -14.87 -11.23
CA MET A 30 -0.61 -14.94 -9.86
C MET A 30 -1.67 -15.40 -8.88
N GLU A 31 -1.32 -16.32 -8.00
CA GLU A 31 -2.18 -16.79 -6.90
C GLU A 31 -1.66 -16.28 -5.56
N LEU A 32 -2.51 -15.59 -4.79
CA LEU A 32 -2.20 -15.17 -3.44
C LEU A 32 -2.13 -16.39 -2.52
N GLN A 33 -0.94 -16.67 -1.99
CA GLN A 33 -0.70 -17.78 -1.07
C GLN A 33 -0.94 -17.39 0.38
N SER A 34 -0.53 -16.18 0.76
CA SER A 34 -0.62 -15.69 2.13
C SER A 34 -0.50 -14.18 2.20
N GLU A 35 -1.06 -13.61 3.25
CA GLU A 35 -0.98 -12.20 3.61
C GLU A 35 -0.55 -12.08 5.08
N VAL A 36 0.42 -11.21 5.36
CA VAL A 36 0.70 -10.73 6.71
C VAL A 36 0.14 -9.32 6.83
N PHE A 37 -0.73 -9.13 7.82
CA PHE A 37 -1.37 -7.85 8.12
C PHE A 37 -1.00 -7.38 9.52
N GLN A 38 -0.58 -6.13 9.65
CA GLN A 38 -0.42 -5.46 10.94
C GLN A 38 -0.87 -4.00 10.84
N SER A 39 -1.38 -3.47 11.96
CA SER A 39 -1.72 -2.05 12.08
C SER A 39 -1.12 -1.42 13.33
N ILE A 40 -0.91 -0.10 13.27
CA ILE A 40 -0.45 0.76 14.35
C ILE A 40 -1.31 2.02 14.44
N LYS A 41 -1.24 2.69 15.60
CA LYS A 41 -1.90 3.97 15.88
C LYS A 41 -0.94 4.88 16.67
N PRO A 42 -1.07 6.21 16.58
CA PRO A 42 -2.00 6.96 15.72
C PRO A 42 -1.59 6.92 14.24
N GLY A 43 -2.44 7.46 13.36
CA GLY A 43 -2.18 7.53 11.92
C GLY A 43 -1.14 8.60 11.57
N LEU A 44 -0.63 8.54 10.33
CA LEU A 44 0.44 9.43 9.88
C LEU A 44 0.03 10.92 9.94
N SER A 45 -1.25 11.24 9.74
CA SER A 45 -1.76 12.62 9.84
C SER A 45 -1.62 13.23 11.24
N SER A 46 -1.52 12.43 12.30
CA SER A 46 -1.32 12.92 13.66
C SER A 46 0.07 13.52 13.89
N TYR A 47 1.00 13.29 12.96
CA TYR A 47 2.38 13.78 13.00
C TYR A 47 2.63 14.94 12.04
N ALA A 48 1.57 15.66 11.62
CA ALA A 48 1.68 16.77 10.67
C ALA A 48 2.65 17.89 11.11
N ASP A 49 2.88 18.03 12.42
CA ASP A 49 3.81 19.01 13.00
C ASP A 49 5.20 18.42 13.33
N ASP A 50 5.37 17.09 13.22
CA ASP A 50 6.65 16.40 13.41
C ASP A 50 6.83 15.28 12.35
N PRO A 51 7.20 15.65 11.11
CA PRO A 51 7.35 14.70 10.00
C PRO A 51 8.28 13.52 10.29
N ARG A 52 9.36 13.78 11.05
CA ARG A 52 10.35 12.77 11.40
C ARG A 52 9.75 11.72 12.34
N ALA A 53 9.06 12.15 13.39
CA ALA A 53 8.34 11.22 14.27
C ALA A 53 7.27 10.44 13.51
N GLY A 54 6.63 11.07 12.52
CA GLY A 54 5.69 10.40 11.61
C GLY A 54 6.32 9.25 10.84
N ALA A 55 7.48 9.47 10.23
CA ALA A 55 8.22 8.40 9.55
C ALA A 55 8.66 7.31 10.52
N GLU A 56 9.31 7.68 11.65
CA GLU A 56 9.77 6.74 12.67
C GLU A 56 8.63 5.86 13.22
N SER A 57 7.40 6.37 13.26
CA SER A 57 6.23 5.59 13.67
C SER A 57 5.97 4.36 12.79
N LEU A 58 6.44 4.35 11.53
CA LEU A 58 6.25 3.24 10.59
C LEU A 58 7.29 2.11 10.74
N MET A 59 8.38 2.34 11.49
CA MET A 59 9.45 1.34 11.66
C MET A 59 8.94 -0.03 12.13
N PRO A 60 8.02 -0.14 13.11
CA PRO A 60 7.50 -1.44 13.53
C PRO A 60 6.80 -2.21 12.40
N LEU A 61 6.18 -1.50 11.44
CA LEU A 61 5.58 -2.12 10.27
C LEU A 61 6.66 -2.63 9.30
N LEU A 62 7.71 -1.84 9.08
CA LEU A 62 8.83 -2.21 8.21
C LEU A 62 9.61 -3.40 8.78
N ASP A 63 9.73 -3.52 10.10
CA ASP A 63 10.34 -4.68 10.76
C ASP A 63 9.57 -5.98 10.50
N ILE A 64 8.23 -5.89 10.41
CA ILE A 64 7.38 -7.03 10.03
C ILE A 64 7.64 -7.41 8.57
N ALA A 65 7.77 -6.44 7.66
CA ALA A 65 8.16 -6.75 6.29
C ALA A 65 9.54 -7.41 6.20
N MET A 66 10.52 -6.92 6.97
CA MET A 66 11.87 -7.48 7.00
C MET A 66 11.93 -8.91 7.54
N SER A 67 11.11 -9.22 8.54
CA SER A 67 11.01 -10.57 9.11
C SER A 67 10.18 -11.53 8.24
N THR A 68 9.22 -11.01 7.48
CA THR A 68 8.36 -11.81 6.60
C THR A 68 9.01 -12.12 5.25
N VAL A 69 9.70 -11.16 4.64
CA VAL A 69 10.28 -11.31 3.30
C VAL A 69 11.70 -11.91 3.39
N PRO A 70 11.95 -13.08 2.77
CA PRO A 70 13.29 -13.69 2.74
C PRO A 70 14.34 -12.75 2.16
N GLU A 71 15.55 -12.76 2.73
CA GLU A 71 16.65 -11.85 2.36
C GLU A 71 16.95 -11.83 0.86
N ASN A 72 16.98 -13.01 0.22
CA ASN A 72 17.23 -13.15 -1.22
C ASN A 72 16.09 -12.67 -2.13
N LYS A 73 14.95 -12.25 -1.56
CA LYS A 73 13.80 -11.70 -2.29
C LYS A 73 13.59 -10.21 -2.06
N ARG A 74 14.24 -9.60 -1.05
CA ARG A 74 13.98 -8.20 -0.66
C ARG A 74 14.24 -7.22 -1.81
N ALA A 75 15.39 -7.33 -2.48
CA ALA A 75 15.77 -6.43 -3.58
C ALA A 75 14.84 -6.45 -4.80
N ILE A 76 13.97 -7.46 -4.94
CA ILE A 76 12.97 -7.57 -6.02
C ILE A 76 11.53 -7.45 -5.52
N THR A 77 11.34 -7.16 -4.23
CA THR A 77 10.02 -7.03 -3.61
C THR A 77 9.65 -5.55 -3.59
N PRO A 78 8.66 -5.11 -4.39
CA PRO A 78 8.22 -3.72 -4.37
C PRO A 78 7.60 -3.38 -3.02
N ILE A 79 7.91 -2.19 -2.53
CA ILE A 79 7.27 -1.57 -1.37
C ILE A 79 6.63 -0.26 -1.79
N ASN A 80 5.34 -0.11 -1.47
CA ASN A 80 4.57 1.09 -1.74
C ASN A 80 3.88 1.56 -0.46
N LEU A 81 3.85 2.86 -0.24
CA LEU A 81 3.02 3.52 0.75
C LEU A 81 2.04 4.44 0.04
N LYS A 82 0.77 4.26 0.37
CA LYS A 82 -0.32 5.05 -0.19
C LYS A 82 -1.05 5.72 0.97
N ALA A 83 -0.94 7.04 1.03
CA ALA A 83 -1.65 7.83 2.02
C ALA A 83 -3.07 8.16 1.55
N THR A 84 -4.04 8.05 2.46
CA THR A 84 -5.46 8.23 2.12
C THR A 84 -5.99 9.60 2.57
N ALA A 85 -7.31 9.73 2.72
CA ALA A 85 -8.00 11.00 2.99
C ALA A 85 -7.42 11.82 4.15
N GLY A 86 -6.83 11.18 5.16
CA GLY A 86 -6.22 11.89 6.30
C GLY A 86 -5.13 12.87 5.90
N LEU A 87 -4.26 12.48 4.97
CA LEU A 87 -3.17 13.35 4.50
C LEU A 87 -3.64 14.35 3.44
N ARG A 88 -4.71 14.03 2.67
CA ARG A 88 -5.32 14.97 1.71
C ARG A 88 -5.86 16.24 2.39
N LEU A 89 -6.28 16.14 3.65
CA LEU A 89 -6.85 17.24 4.42
C LEU A 89 -5.80 18.13 5.10
N LEU A 90 -4.52 17.72 5.10
CA LEU A 90 -3.44 18.53 5.65
C LEU A 90 -3.05 19.64 4.68
N PRO A 91 -2.48 20.75 5.19
CA PRO A 91 -1.79 21.72 4.34
C PRO A 91 -0.73 21.02 3.49
N GLN A 92 -0.66 21.37 2.20
CA GLN A 92 0.21 20.71 1.21
C GLN A 92 1.67 20.62 1.68
N GLU A 93 2.21 21.68 2.27
CA GLU A 93 3.58 21.72 2.79
C GLU A 93 3.82 20.67 3.90
N LYS A 94 2.85 20.49 4.80
CA LYS A 94 2.95 19.51 5.89
C LYS A 94 2.84 18.09 5.38
N ALA A 95 1.90 17.85 4.46
CA ALA A 95 1.75 16.54 3.83
C ALA A 95 3.03 16.17 3.06
N GLN A 96 3.60 17.11 2.29
CA GLN A 96 4.82 16.87 1.54
C GLN A 96 6.02 16.60 2.46
N ALA A 97 6.18 17.37 3.54
CA ALA A 97 7.25 17.14 4.51
C ALA A 97 7.17 15.74 5.14
N LEU A 98 5.96 15.29 5.51
CA LEU A 98 5.72 13.92 5.98
C LEU A 98 6.12 12.87 4.95
N LEU A 99 5.66 13.01 3.71
CA LEU A 99 5.96 12.05 2.65
C LEU A 99 7.46 11.99 2.35
N THR A 100 8.17 13.12 2.39
CA THR A 100 9.63 13.15 2.17
C THR A 100 10.39 12.38 3.26
N GLU A 101 10.03 12.54 4.54
CA GLU A 101 10.65 11.75 5.62
C GLU A 101 10.33 10.26 5.50
N VAL A 102 9.09 9.93 5.14
CA VAL A 102 8.65 8.55 4.89
C VAL A 102 9.39 7.93 3.71
N GLU A 103 9.58 8.68 2.63
CA GLU A 103 10.32 8.25 1.44
C GLU A 103 11.79 7.96 1.78
N SER A 104 12.42 8.87 2.54
CA SER A 104 13.78 8.68 3.05
C SER A 104 13.91 7.43 3.91
N LEU A 105 12.94 7.20 4.82
CA LEU A 105 12.90 6.00 5.65
C LEU A 105 12.76 4.74 4.79
N ILE A 106 11.79 4.67 3.88
CA ILE A 106 11.55 3.47 3.07
C ILE A 106 12.77 3.17 2.18
N LYS A 107 13.41 4.19 1.59
CA LYS A 107 14.66 4.04 0.82
C LYS A 107 15.82 3.43 1.61
N SER A 108 15.80 3.55 2.94
CA SER A 108 16.83 2.93 3.79
C SER A 108 16.68 1.42 3.95
N TYR A 109 15.54 0.84 3.55
CA TYR A 109 15.28 -0.60 3.59
C TYR A 109 15.63 -1.28 2.25
N PRO A 110 16.05 -2.56 2.25
CA PRO A 110 16.55 -3.27 1.07
C PRO A 110 15.43 -3.80 0.15
N PHE A 111 14.34 -3.05 0.01
CA PHE A 111 13.21 -3.38 -0.87
C PHE A 111 13.33 -2.65 -2.20
N LEU A 112 12.61 -3.15 -3.22
CA LEU A 112 12.53 -2.47 -4.49
C LEU A 112 11.69 -1.19 -4.31
N PHE A 113 12.34 -0.04 -4.50
CA PHE A 113 11.74 1.26 -4.34
C PHE A 113 11.67 1.97 -5.70
N ASP A 114 10.47 2.34 -6.10
CA ASP A 114 10.24 3.15 -7.31
C ASP A 114 10.09 4.64 -6.91
N PRO A 115 11.02 5.53 -7.30
CA PRO A 115 10.95 6.94 -6.94
C PRO A 115 9.72 7.69 -7.45
N GLU A 116 9.03 7.18 -8.48
CA GLU A 116 7.87 7.86 -9.04
C GLU A 116 6.58 7.47 -8.31
N ASP A 117 6.48 6.23 -7.83
CA ASP A 117 5.22 5.65 -7.35
C ASP A 117 5.26 5.12 -5.91
N ALA A 118 6.42 4.94 -5.29
CA ALA A 118 6.52 4.22 -4.02
C ALA A 118 5.91 4.94 -2.83
N VAL A 119 5.83 6.27 -2.83
CA VAL A 119 5.25 7.05 -1.74
C VAL A 119 4.41 8.18 -2.31
N GLU A 120 3.09 8.06 -2.19
CA GLU A 120 2.18 9.09 -2.69
C GLU A 120 0.90 9.20 -1.86
N ILE A 121 0.20 10.33 -2.03
CA ILE A 121 -1.19 10.46 -1.59
C ILE A 121 -2.05 9.86 -2.69
N MET A 122 -2.72 8.75 -2.39
CA MET A 122 -3.64 8.14 -3.33
C MET A 122 -4.79 9.10 -3.59
N GLU A 123 -5.24 9.24 -4.84
CA GLU A 123 -6.49 9.94 -5.15
C GLU A 123 -7.70 9.02 -4.92
N GLY A 124 -8.87 9.60 -4.59
CA GLY A 124 -10.08 8.81 -4.36
C GLY A 124 -10.50 7.96 -5.57
N LEU A 125 -10.25 8.42 -6.79
CA LEU A 125 -10.50 7.60 -7.99
C LEU A 125 -9.62 6.35 -8.05
N ASN A 126 -8.37 6.44 -7.59
CA ASN A 126 -7.46 5.31 -7.55
C ASN A 126 -7.86 4.31 -6.46
N GLU A 127 -8.39 4.76 -5.32
CA GLU A 127 -8.99 3.88 -4.30
C GLU A 127 -10.05 2.95 -4.93
N GLY A 128 -10.98 3.52 -5.72
CA GLY A 128 -12.02 2.74 -6.41
C GLY A 128 -11.47 1.76 -7.46
N LYS A 129 -10.46 2.16 -8.24
CA LYS A 129 -9.79 1.26 -9.20
C LYS A 129 -9.13 0.08 -8.48
N PHE A 130 -8.40 0.34 -7.39
CA PHE A 130 -7.75 -0.73 -6.63
C PHE A 130 -8.78 -1.66 -5.99
N ALA A 131 -9.86 -1.13 -5.43
CA ALA A 131 -10.96 -1.93 -4.90
C ALA A 131 -11.58 -2.83 -5.98
N TRP A 132 -11.80 -2.29 -7.19
CA TRP A 132 -12.29 -3.06 -8.33
C TRP A 132 -11.33 -4.18 -8.74
N VAL A 133 -10.02 -3.89 -8.82
CA VAL A 133 -8.99 -4.90 -9.11
C VAL A 133 -8.99 -5.98 -8.03
N THR A 134 -9.01 -5.62 -6.75
CA THR A 134 -9.01 -6.58 -5.64
C THR A 134 -10.22 -7.52 -5.70
N VAL A 135 -11.43 -6.99 -5.87
CA VAL A 135 -12.65 -7.82 -5.95
C VAL A 135 -12.59 -8.77 -7.13
N ASN A 136 -12.25 -8.27 -8.33
CA ASN A 136 -12.23 -9.10 -9.53
C ASN A 136 -11.04 -10.08 -9.55
N TYR A 137 -9.93 -9.75 -8.87
CA TYR A 137 -8.83 -10.68 -8.63
C TYR A 137 -9.27 -11.84 -7.74
N LEU A 138 -9.91 -11.55 -6.60
CA LEU A 138 -10.38 -12.58 -5.67
C LEU A 138 -11.48 -13.47 -6.28
N LEU A 139 -12.25 -12.94 -7.22
CA LEU A 139 -13.26 -13.70 -7.98
C LEU A 139 -12.70 -14.42 -9.21
N ASN A 140 -11.39 -14.28 -9.50
CA ASN A 140 -10.73 -14.82 -10.71
C ASN A 140 -11.42 -14.40 -12.02
N THR A 141 -11.98 -13.19 -12.09
CA THR A 141 -12.69 -12.67 -13.28
C THR A 141 -11.82 -11.78 -14.16
N ILE A 142 -10.65 -11.35 -13.67
CA ILE A 142 -9.71 -10.54 -14.46
C ILE A 142 -9.15 -11.39 -15.62
N GLY A 143 -9.15 -10.82 -16.82
CA GLY A 143 -8.61 -11.49 -18.02
C GLY A 143 -9.45 -12.64 -18.55
N GLN A 144 -10.63 -12.92 -17.97
CA GLN A 144 -11.53 -14.00 -18.39
C GLN A 144 -12.71 -13.46 -19.22
N PRO A 145 -12.69 -13.55 -20.57
CA PRO A 145 -13.70 -12.93 -21.43
C PRO A 145 -15.11 -13.47 -21.21
N SER A 146 -15.23 -14.70 -20.70
CA SER A 146 -16.48 -15.40 -20.42
C SER A 146 -17.10 -15.04 -19.07
N HIS A 147 -16.36 -14.37 -18.17
CA HIS A 147 -16.82 -14.04 -16.82
C HIS A 147 -17.26 -12.58 -16.73
N ARG A 148 -18.43 -12.35 -16.14
CA ARG A 148 -18.88 -10.99 -15.84
C ARG A 148 -18.07 -10.46 -14.66
N GLN A 149 -17.44 -9.31 -14.85
CA GLN A 149 -16.75 -8.59 -13.79
C GLN A 149 -17.76 -7.92 -12.87
N CYS A 150 -17.44 -7.87 -11.57
CA CYS A 150 -18.25 -7.19 -10.58
C CYS A 150 -17.98 -5.68 -10.64
N VAL A 151 -19.05 -4.89 -10.51
CA VAL A 151 -18.96 -3.46 -10.17
C VAL A 151 -18.72 -3.36 -8.67
N VAL A 152 -17.86 -2.43 -8.26
CA VAL A 152 -17.54 -2.20 -6.85
C VAL A 152 -18.07 -0.84 -6.45
N LEU A 153 -18.79 -0.80 -5.33
CA LEU A 153 -19.21 0.43 -4.68
C LEU A 153 -18.42 0.55 -3.38
N ASP A 154 -17.59 1.59 -3.27
CA ASP A 154 -16.82 1.89 -2.06
C ASP A 154 -17.36 3.15 -1.39
N LEU A 155 -17.72 3.02 -0.11
CA LEU A 155 -18.30 4.06 0.72
C LEU A 155 -17.31 4.42 1.84
N GLY A 156 -16.32 5.24 1.49
CA GLY A 156 -15.30 5.72 2.40
C GLY A 156 -15.76 6.84 3.34
N GLY A 157 -14.90 7.22 4.28
CA GLY A 157 -15.22 8.23 5.30
C GLY A 157 -15.35 9.67 4.78
N GLY A 158 -14.79 9.97 3.60
CA GLY A 158 -14.81 11.31 3.00
C GLY A 158 -15.09 11.32 1.49
N SER A 159 -15.40 10.16 0.90
CA SER A 159 -15.61 10.00 -0.53
C SER A 159 -16.42 8.74 -0.83
N THR A 160 -16.92 8.63 -2.05
CA THR A 160 -17.62 7.45 -2.55
C THR A 160 -17.16 7.19 -3.98
N GLN A 161 -16.93 5.91 -4.31
CA GLN A 161 -16.52 5.46 -5.64
C GLN A 161 -17.51 4.40 -6.17
N ILE A 162 -17.68 4.40 -7.48
CA ILE A 162 -18.50 3.44 -8.26
C ILE A 162 -17.74 3.00 -9.51
#